data_AF-A0A377GDH0-F1
#
_entry.id   AF-A0A377GDH0-F1
#
_cell.length_a   1.000
_cell.length_b   1.000
_cell.length_c   1.000
_cell.angle_alpha   90.00
_cell.angle_beta   90.00
_cell.angle_gamma   90.00
#
_symmetry.space_group_name_H-M   'P 1'
#
loop_
_entity.id
_entity.type
_entity.pdbx_description
1 polymer ?
#
loop_
_entity_poly.entity_id
_entity_poly.type
_entity_poly.pdbx_seq_one_letter_code
_entity_poly.pdbx_strand_id
1 'polypeptide(L)'
;MKTEAREYESQGIYQVGLNRQREAVISAHFMHNINQRSKHQLYSSEEFSKKALLVNAEIIIERLIPTLLSASDTFILERASAAKIRARKNFKEYGLNSAQKISLSEVITEVMFDRQFLKGSKSNTSRRILAEKIRKLIAEHKPIKMVIPALPYKVSSPLKTRGNLPDLSEINFLLALVEIAKTIDLIYSSTIAGLSNKMASFTVICDGNRFNQFLNEKYTTIKQYQNHLRWWISKLGFSNYVEISDYQHIIKNNLPQKTQEEKTVIREQVGNFYKHLMLPLLDPYNMEQTINKAIECDPDPEITNPEGRFIPLFKSLIYTVRYEKLSLYSEVHQEDYSELYSVLTRHLFQPYAKLTQDDYVTIEAFIGNPQPRNSPSRNKLLEYLRQSMLSQAWHATINYMAEIRSDRDLPKEPLSLCYPDYIRWTIHAKPGQLAVLTTTAFGDPVQPWHGVGVFMRTKNNKIKLYTLPVLSLESCDAVPVIVEKTGQEPRMKGQPLFYIHPNIKWNHFDDFIEELKKGLTRKRKL
;
A
#
# COMPACT_ATOMS: atom_id res chain seq x y z
N MET A 1 -36.02 17.56 18.38
CA MET A 1 -35.89 16.21 17.79
C MET A 1 -36.25 16.08 16.30
N LYS A 2 -36.89 17.06 15.63
CA LYS A 2 -37.08 17.02 14.16
C LYS A 2 -36.00 17.78 13.35
N THR A 3 -35.11 18.49 14.02
CA THR A 3 -34.02 19.29 13.41
C THR A 3 -32.74 18.49 13.18
N GLU A 4 -32.46 17.43 13.95
CA GLU A 4 -31.29 16.56 13.76
C GLU A 4 -31.42 15.63 12.54
N ALA A 5 -32.63 15.38 12.04
CA ALA A 5 -32.84 14.53 10.87
C ALA A 5 -32.38 15.21 9.54
N ARG A 6 -32.31 16.54 9.49
CA ARG A 6 -31.84 17.28 8.30
C ARG A 6 -30.31 17.34 8.17
N GLU A 7 -29.55 17.21 9.27
CA GLU A 7 -28.09 17.12 9.18
C GLU A 7 -27.62 15.78 8.61
N TYR A 8 -28.37 14.69 8.84
CA TYR A 8 -28.00 13.36 8.32
C TYR A 8 -28.19 13.20 6.81
N GLU A 9 -29.11 13.94 6.17
CA GLU A 9 -29.22 13.91 4.70
C GLU A 9 -28.01 14.55 4.00
N SER A 10 -27.29 15.45 4.68
CA SER A 10 -26.04 16.03 4.17
C SER A 10 -24.83 15.09 4.29
N GLN A 11 -24.89 14.04 5.13
CA GLN A 11 -23.78 13.11 5.33
C GLN A 11 -23.55 12.14 4.15
N GLY A 12 -24.51 12.05 3.23
CA GLY A 12 -24.40 11.24 2.01
C GLY A 12 -23.87 11.99 0.78
N ILE A 13 -23.69 13.31 0.88
CA ILE A 13 -23.15 14.11 -0.21
C ILE A 13 -21.62 13.96 -0.17
N TYR A 14 -21.07 13.52 -1.30
CA TYR A 14 -19.62 13.49 -1.54
C TYR A 14 -19.02 14.86 -1.18
N GLN A 15 -18.32 14.94 -0.04
CA GLN A 15 -17.48 16.08 0.27
C GLN A 15 -16.15 15.85 -0.44
N VAL A 16 -15.85 16.73 -1.38
CA VAL A 16 -14.61 16.69 -2.13
C VAL A 16 -13.46 17.00 -1.16
N GLY A 17 -12.42 16.17 -1.14
CA GLY A 17 -11.22 16.38 -0.33
C GLY A 17 -10.99 15.32 0.76
N LEU A 18 -9.75 15.23 1.23
CA LEU A 18 -9.38 14.30 2.31
C LEU A 18 -10.03 14.82 3.61
N ASN A 19 -10.76 13.96 4.32
CA ASN A 19 -11.46 14.35 5.54
C ASN A 19 -10.45 14.89 6.59
N ARG A 20 -10.53 16.18 6.90
CA ARG A 20 -9.64 16.84 7.88
C ARG A 20 -9.74 16.24 9.28
N GLN A 21 -10.86 15.62 9.64
CA GLN A 21 -11.15 15.13 10.99
C GLN A 21 -10.90 13.64 11.21
N ARG A 22 -11.02 12.79 10.16
CA ARG A 22 -11.02 11.32 10.28
C ARG A 22 -10.16 10.60 9.24
N GLU A 23 -9.15 11.27 8.72
CA GLU A 23 -8.22 10.64 7.82
C GLU A 23 -7.20 9.82 8.61
N ALA A 24 -7.36 8.50 8.59
CA ALA A 24 -6.26 7.61 8.95
C ALA A 24 -5.15 7.78 7.90
N VAL A 25 -4.21 8.70 8.16
CA VAL A 25 -3.16 9.06 7.21
C VAL A 25 -2.31 7.83 6.93
N ILE A 26 -1.94 7.04 7.94
CA ILE A 26 -1.02 5.91 7.76
C ILE A 26 -1.32 4.74 8.71
N SER A 27 -1.22 3.52 8.17
CA SER A 27 -1.36 2.26 8.94
C SER A 27 -0.04 1.71 9.49
N ALA A 28 1.11 2.33 9.21
CA ALA A 28 2.43 1.73 9.39
C ALA A 28 3.05 1.82 10.80
N HIS A 29 2.30 2.24 11.83
CA HIS A 29 2.73 2.10 13.22
C HIS A 29 3.07 0.66 13.61
N PHE A 30 2.49 -0.31 12.91
CA PHE A 30 2.72 -1.72 13.18
C PHE A 30 4.20 -2.10 13.09
N MET A 31 5.00 -1.48 12.21
CA MET A 31 6.42 -1.85 12.06
C MET A 31 7.23 -1.53 13.30
N HIS A 32 6.95 -0.38 13.94
CA HIS A 32 7.60 -0.03 15.19
C HIS A 32 7.32 -1.11 16.26
N ASN A 33 6.06 -1.51 16.40
CA ASN A 33 5.65 -2.53 17.37
C ASN A 33 6.23 -3.91 17.06
N ILE A 34 6.36 -4.30 15.78
CA ILE A 34 6.97 -5.57 15.39
C ILE A 34 8.47 -5.56 15.65
N ASN A 35 9.17 -4.47 15.28
CA ASN A 35 10.62 -4.37 15.41
C ASN A 35 11.11 -4.36 16.87
N GLN A 36 10.28 -3.87 17.80
CA GLN A 36 10.58 -3.85 19.24
C GLN A 36 10.43 -5.22 19.93
N ARG A 37 9.94 -6.25 19.23
CA ARG A 37 9.83 -7.60 19.80
C ARG A 37 11.19 -8.30 19.74
N SER A 38 11.80 -8.56 20.89
CA SER A 38 13.15 -9.14 21.02
C SER A 38 13.39 -10.44 20.25
N LYS A 39 12.35 -11.26 20.03
CA LYS A 39 12.45 -12.52 19.30
C LYS A 39 12.43 -12.38 17.78
N HIS A 40 12.16 -11.19 17.23
CA HIS A 40 12.04 -11.02 15.79
C HIS A 40 13.39 -10.69 15.16
N GLN A 41 13.82 -11.52 14.21
CA GLN A 41 15.09 -11.37 13.49
C GLN A 41 14.89 -11.66 12.00
N LEU A 42 15.66 -10.98 11.17
CA LEU A 42 15.82 -11.35 9.78
C LEU A 42 16.75 -12.56 9.72
N TYR A 43 16.58 -13.42 8.73
CA TYR A 43 17.58 -14.40 8.36
C TYR A 43 18.88 -13.68 7.97
N SER A 44 20.01 -14.21 8.40
CA SER A 44 21.29 -13.90 7.78
C SER A 44 21.28 -14.28 6.30
N SER A 45 22.22 -13.73 5.52
CA SER A 45 22.36 -14.08 4.10
C SER A 45 22.58 -15.58 3.89
N GLU A 46 23.30 -16.25 4.80
CA GLU A 46 23.51 -17.69 4.78
C GLU A 46 22.22 -18.47 5.09
N GLU A 47 21.51 -18.12 6.16
CA GLU A 47 20.24 -18.75 6.53
C GLU A 47 19.18 -18.57 5.46
N PHE A 48 19.08 -17.36 4.88
CA PHE A 48 18.15 -17.08 3.80
C PHE A 48 18.45 -17.97 2.60
N SER A 49 19.73 -18.11 2.22
CA SER A 49 20.14 -18.97 1.10
C SER A 49 19.85 -20.45 1.36
N LYS A 50 20.06 -20.94 2.60
CA LYS A 50 19.77 -22.33 2.98
C LYS A 50 18.27 -22.63 3.04
N LYS A 51 17.46 -21.67 3.49
CA LYS A 51 16.01 -21.81 3.60
C LYS A 51 15.27 -21.52 2.30
N ALA A 52 15.86 -20.78 1.37
CA ALA A 52 15.22 -20.43 0.12
C ALA A 52 14.95 -21.66 -0.75
N LEU A 53 13.69 -21.80 -1.16
CA LEU A 53 13.29 -22.76 -2.16
C LEU A 53 13.41 -22.11 -3.54
N LEU A 54 14.25 -22.69 -4.39
CA LEU A 54 14.36 -22.34 -5.80
C LEU A 54 13.29 -23.10 -6.60
N VAL A 55 12.52 -22.38 -7.41
CA VAL A 55 11.43 -22.95 -8.21
C VAL A 55 11.52 -22.43 -9.64
N ASN A 56 11.41 -23.32 -10.63
CA ASN A 56 11.36 -22.95 -12.05
C ASN A 56 10.13 -22.06 -12.34
N ALA A 57 10.34 -20.98 -13.10
CA ALA A 57 9.29 -20.07 -13.53
C ALA A 57 8.10 -20.76 -14.22
N GLU A 58 8.33 -21.81 -15.01
CA GLU A 58 7.28 -22.58 -15.68
C GLU A 58 6.28 -23.16 -14.67
N ILE A 59 6.75 -23.66 -13.52
CA ILE A 59 5.85 -24.17 -12.48
C ILE A 59 4.97 -23.05 -11.91
N ILE A 60 5.52 -21.85 -11.76
CA ILE A 60 4.75 -20.68 -11.31
C ILE A 60 3.68 -20.33 -12.35
N ILE A 61 4.07 -20.18 -13.61
CA ILE A 61 3.19 -19.72 -14.69
C ILE A 61 2.15 -20.77 -15.09
N GLU A 62 2.52 -22.04 -15.17
CA GLU A 62 1.66 -23.10 -15.68
C GLU A 62 0.83 -23.79 -14.60
N ARG A 63 1.19 -23.65 -13.31
CA ARG A 63 0.51 -24.37 -12.23
C ARG A 63 0.03 -23.47 -11.10
N LEU A 64 0.90 -22.64 -10.51
CA LEU A 64 0.50 -21.77 -9.40
C LEU A 64 -0.49 -20.69 -9.87
N ILE A 65 -0.18 -19.98 -10.94
CA ILE A 65 -1.03 -18.91 -11.47
C ILE A 65 -2.41 -19.45 -11.88
N PRO A 66 -2.54 -20.54 -12.65
CA PRO A 66 -3.85 -21.12 -12.97
C PRO A 66 -4.66 -21.54 -11.74
N THR A 67 -3.99 -22.04 -10.70
CA THR A 67 -4.66 -22.36 -9.42
C THR A 67 -5.26 -21.10 -8.76
N LEU A 68 -4.52 -19.98 -8.76
CA LEU A 68 -5.02 -18.70 -8.26
C LEU A 68 -6.19 -18.17 -9.11
N LEU A 69 -6.10 -18.25 -10.44
CA LEU A 69 -7.11 -17.78 -11.37
C LEU A 69 -8.41 -18.60 -11.28
N SER A 70 -8.31 -19.93 -11.20
CA SER A 70 -9.47 -20.81 -11.03
C SER A 70 -10.23 -20.53 -9.72
N ALA A 71 -9.50 -20.32 -8.62
CA ALA A 71 -10.10 -19.92 -7.34
C ALA A 71 -10.77 -18.53 -7.43
N SER A 72 -10.20 -17.61 -8.22
CA SER A 72 -10.79 -16.30 -8.52
C SER A 72 -12.08 -16.42 -9.32
N ASP A 73 -12.11 -17.23 -10.38
CA ASP A 73 -13.31 -17.40 -11.21
C ASP A 73 -14.49 -17.98 -10.41
N THR A 74 -14.21 -18.97 -9.55
CA THR A 74 -15.20 -19.51 -8.61
C THR A 74 -15.72 -18.42 -7.68
N PHE A 75 -14.83 -17.60 -7.13
CA PHE A 75 -15.19 -16.51 -6.23
C PHE A 75 -16.02 -15.44 -6.93
N ILE A 76 -15.70 -15.07 -8.17
CA ILE A 76 -16.46 -14.11 -8.99
C ILE A 76 -17.91 -14.58 -9.19
N LEU A 77 -18.12 -15.86 -9.52
CA LEU A 77 -19.45 -16.45 -9.67
C LEU A 77 -20.26 -16.35 -8.37
N GLU A 78 -19.64 -16.70 -7.23
CA GLU A 78 -20.29 -16.56 -5.92
C GLU A 78 -20.66 -15.09 -5.62
N ARG A 79 -19.76 -14.14 -5.93
CA ARG A 79 -19.99 -12.71 -5.65
C ARG A 79 -21.07 -12.13 -6.54
N ALA A 80 -21.14 -12.50 -7.81
CA ALA A 80 -22.21 -12.08 -8.72
C ALA A 80 -23.59 -12.55 -8.24
N SER A 81 -23.70 -13.80 -7.79
CA SER A 81 -24.94 -14.33 -7.18
C SER A 81 -25.30 -13.57 -5.90
N ALA A 82 -24.32 -13.36 -5.01
CA ALA A 82 -24.54 -12.64 -3.76
C ALA A 82 -24.97 -11.18 -3.98
N ALA A 83 -24.45 -10.51 -5.00
CA ALA A 83 -24.83 -9.13 -5.35
C ALA A 83 -26.32 -9.05 -5.77
N LYS A 84 -26.80 -10.00 -6.59
CA LYS A 84 -28.22 -10.07 -7.00
C LYS A 84 -29.16 -10.22 -5.78
N ILE A 85 -28.80 -11.08 -4.83
CA ILE A 85 -29.56 -11.29 -3.59
C ILE A 85 -29.58 -10.02 -2.74
N ARG A 86 -28.41 -9.40 -2.53
CA ARG A 86 -28.31 -8.18 -1.72
C ARG A 86 -29.06 -7.00 -2.33
N ALA A 87 -29.06 -6.86 -3.66
CA ALA A 87 -29.75 -5.75 -4.32
C ALA A 87 -31.26 -5.82 -4.03
N ARG A 88 -31.84 -7.01 -4.14
CA ARG A 88 -33.24 -7.26 -3.74
C ARG A 88 -33.50 -7.01 -2.27
N LYS A 89 -32.57 -7.38 -1.37
CA LYS A 89 -32.71 -7.12 0.07
C LYS A 89 -32.65 -5.63 0.40
N ASN A 90 -31.79 -4.89 -0.28
CA ASN A 90 -31.49 -3.49 0.02
C ASN A 90 -32.27 -2.50 -0.86
N PHE A 91 -33.34 -2.94 -1.54
CA PHE A 91 -34.07 -2.12 -2.54
C PHE A 91 -34.51 -0.74 -2.01
N LYS A 92 -34.88 -0.66 -0.72
CA LYS A 92 -35.26 0.59 -0.06
C LYS A 92 -34.12 1.62 0.00
N GLU A 93 -32.87 1.16 0.12
CA GLU A 93 -31.70 2.05 0.14
C GLU A 93 -31.45 2.75 -1.21
N TYR A 94 -32.06 2.25 -2.28
CA TYR A 94 -32.05 2.86 -3.61
C TYR A 94 -33.25 3.79 -3.85
N GLY A 95 -34.11 3.99 -2.85
CA GLY A 95 -35.35 4.75 -3.00
C GLY A 95 -36.42 4.02 -3.79
N LEU A 96 -36.35 2.68 -3.89
CA LEU A 96 -37.34 1.88 -4.60
C LEU A 96 -38.44 1.42 -3.65
N ASN A 97 -39.68 1.40 -4.15
CA ASN A 97 -40.85 0.97 -3.38
C ASN A 97 -41.01 -0.55 -3.33
N SER A 98 -40.26 -1.30 -4.15
CA SER A 98 -40.39 -2.74 -4.25
C SER A 98 -39.12 -3.42 -4.79
N ALA A 99 -38.84 -4.65 -4.34
CA ALA A 99 -37.67 -5.43 -4.75
C ALA A 99 -37.73 -5.86 -6.22
N GLN A 100 -38.92 -5.92 -6.81
CA GLN A 100 -39.14 -6.22 -8.22
C GLN A 100 -38.66 -5.08 -9.15
N LYS A 101 -38.44 -3.87 -8.62
CA LYS A 101 -37.93 -2.72 -9.39
C LYS A 101 -36.40 -2.66 -9.46
N ILE A 102 -35.69 -3.64 -8.89
CA ILE A 102 -34.24 -3.73 -8.99
C ILE A 102 -33.84 -3.95 -10.44
N SER A 103 -32.95 -3.09 -10.93
CA SER A 103 -32.37 -3.14 -12.26
C SER A 103 -30.88 -3.49 -12.20
N LEU A 104 -30.25 -3.53 -13.36
CA LEU A 104 -28.82 -3.83 -13.51
C LEU A 104 -27.93 -2.88 -12.70
N SER A 105 -28.28 -1.60 -12.59
CA SER A 105 -27.48 -0.61 -11.85
C SER A 105 -27.38 -0.91 -10.36
N GLU A 106 -28.47 -1.36 -9.73
CA GLU A 106 -28.48 -1.67 -8.30
C GLU A 106 -27.68 -2.95 -8.01
N VAL A 107 -27.76 -3.95 -8.90
CA VAL A 107 -26.98 -5.19 -8.78
C VAL A 107 -25.47 -4.91 -8.90
N ILE A 108 -25.06 -4.12 -9.90
CA ILE A 108 -23.65 -3.71 -10.06
C ILE A 108 -23.19 -2.89 -8.85
N THR A 109 -24.04 -2.00 -8.35
CA THR A 109 -23.74 -1.22 -7.13
C THR A 109 -23.45 -2.15 -5.95
N GLU A 110 -24.25 -3.21 -5.75
CA GLU A 110 -24.00 -4.17 -4.66
C GLU A 110 -22.69 -4.97 -4.80
N VAL A 111 -22.08 -5.06 -5.98
CA VAL A 111 -20.72 -5.59 -6.12
C VAL A 111 -19.75 -4.68 -5.37
N MET A 112 -19.83 -3.37 -5.58
CA MET A 112 -18.95 -2.38 -4.94
C MET A 112 -19.16 -2.27 -3.43
N PHE A 113 -20.34 -2.66 -2.93
CA PHE A 113 -20.67 -2.74 -1.49
C PHE A 113 -20.50 -4.14 -0.88
N ASP A 114 -19.95 -5.11 -1.62
CA ASP A 114 -19.67 -6.44 -1.07
C ASP A 114 -18.62 -6.33 0.03
N ARG A 115 -18.90 -6.91 1.21
CA ARG A 115 -17.94 -6.94 2.33
C ARG A 115 -16.65 -7.70 2.01
N GLN A 116 -16.66 -8.51 0.95
CA GLN A 116 -15.48 -9.19 0.42
C GLN A 116 -14.61 -8.27 -0.45
N PHE A 117 -15.09 -7.09 -0.84
CA PHE A 117 -14.36 -6.10 -1.63
C PHE A 117 -14.19 -4.76 -0.90
N LEU A 118 -15.15 -4.37 -0.07
CA LEU A 118 -15.21 -3.08 0.60
C LEU A 118 -14.67 -3.14 2.04
N LYS A 119 -13.78 -2.19 2.35
CA LYS A 119 -13.29 -1.87 3.69
C LYS A 119 -14.03 -0.64 4.24
N GLY A 120 -14.26 -0.63 5.54
CA GLY A 120 -14.88 0.51 6.24
C GLY A 120 -16.41 0.52 6.20
N SER A 121 -17.00 1.63 6.62
CA SER A 121 -18.45 1.81 6.69
C SER A 121 -19.07 1.92 5.30
N LYS A 122 -20.24 1.29 5.12
CA LYS A 122 -21.05 1.47 3.92
C LYS A 122 -21.66 2.87 3.83
N SER A 123 -21.77 3.60 4.93
CA SER A 123 -22.24 4.98 4.93
C SER A 123 -21.26 5.96 4.26
N ASN A 124 -20.02 5.53 3.99
CA ASN A 124 -19.05 6.36 3.27
C ASN A 124 -19.50 6.68 1.85
N THR A 125 -20.43 5.95 1.25
CA THR A 125 -20.92 6.25 -0.10
C THR A 125 -22.41 5.95 -0.17
N SER A 126 -23.20 6.84 -0.77
CA SER A 126 -24.63 6.60 -0.97
C SER A 126 -24.85 5.58 -2.09
N ARG A 127 -25.58 4.49 -1.76
CA ARG A 127 -26.02 3.49 -2.73
C ARG A 127 -26.86 4.10 -3.84
N ARG A 128 -27.79 5.00 -3.51
CA ARG A 128 -28.67 5.66 -4.47
C ARG A 128 -27.86 6.46 -5.49
N ILE A 129 -26.96 7.32 -5.02
CA ILE A 129 -26.14 8.18 -5.88
C ILE A 129 -25.24 7.32 -6.79
N LEU A 130 -24.62 6.27 -6.25
CA LEU A 130 -23.76 5.40 -7.04
C LEU A 130 -24.56 4.61 -8.10
N ALA A 131 -25.74 4.10 -7.74
CA ALA A 131 -26.63 3.41 -8.67
C ALA A 131 -27.11 4.33 -9.79
N GLU A 132 -27.45 5.59 -9.49
CA GLU A 132 -27.81 6.60 -10.50
C GLU A 132 -26.66 6.87 -11.47
N LYS A 133 -25.42 7.03 -10.96
CA LYS A 133 -24.22 7.19 -11.81
C LYS A 133 -24.03 5.98 -12.73
N ILE A 134 -24.12 4.76 -12.19
CA ILE A 134 -23.98 3.53 -12.97
C ILE A 134 -25.11 3.42 -14.01
N ARG A 135 -26.35 3.76 -13.65
CA ARG A 135 -27.50 3.73 -14.56
C ARG A 135 -27.29 4.63 -15.76
N LYS A 136 -26.78 5.85 -15.55
CA LYS A 136 -26.41 6.78 -16.62
C LYS A 136 -25.36 6.19 -17.56
N LEU A 137 -24.29 5.62 -17.01
CA LEU A 137 -23.23 4.97 -17.80
C LEU A 137 -23.77 3.81 -18.65
N ILE A 138 -24.64 2.96 -18.06
CA ILE A 138 -25.27 1.85 -18.78
C ILE A 138 -26.15 2.35 -19.92
N ALA A 139 -26.98 3.37 -19.68
CA ALA A 139 -27.87 3.96 -20.68
C ALA A 139 -27.10 4.59 -21.84
N GLU A 140 -25.91 5.14 -21.58
CA GLU A 140 -25.02 5.72 -22.59
C GLU A 140 -24.06 4.70 -23.23
N HIS A 141 -24.17 3.42 -22.90
CA HIS A 141 -23.24 2.36 -23.31
C HIS A 141 -21.76 2.67 -23.03
N LYS A 142 -21.50 3.42 -21.95
CA LYS A 142 -20.15 3.79 -21.51
C LYS A 142 -19.62 2.80 -20.47
N PRO A 143 -18.31 2.46 -20.52
CA PRO A 143 -17.71 1.61 -19.51
C PRO A 143 -17.72 2.27 -18.12
N ILE A 144 -17.89 1.44 -17.10
CA ILE A 144 -17.75 1.77 -15.68
C ILE A 144 -16.26 1.78 -15.34
N LYS A 145 -15.64 2.94 -15.51
CA LYS A 145 -14.22 3.15 -15.18
C LYS A 145 -14.04 3.49 -13.71
N MET A 146 -13.02 2.90 -13.09
CA MET A 146 -12.67 3.07 -11.68
C MET A 146 -11.23 3.55 -11.56
N VAL A 147 -10.92 4.35 -10.54
CA VAL A 147 -9.58 4.89 -10.32
C VAL A 147 -9.13 4.72 -8.86
N ILE A 148 -7.91 4.21 -8.65
CA ILE A 148 -7.34 3.97 -7.33
C ILE A 148 -5.84 4.32 -7.26
N PRO A 149 -5.44 5.27 -6.40
CA PRO A 149 -4.05 5.44 -6.00
C PRO A 149 -3.58 4.27 -5.15
N ALA A 150 -2.57 3.59 -5.65
CA ALA A 150 -1.95 2.45 -5.00
C ALA A 150 -0.65 2.08 -5.73
N LEU A 151 0.10 1.15 -5.14
CA LEU A 151 1.32 0.58 -5.73
C LEU A 151 2.37 1.66 -6.11
N PRO A 152 2.81 2.52 -5.16
CA PRO A 152 3.82 3.55 -5.44
C PRO A 152 5.11 2.93 -6.00
N TYR A 153 5.71 2.04 -5.19
CA TYR A 153 6.88 1.22 -5.44
C TYR A 153 7.06 0.29 -4.24
N LYS A 154 7.79 -0.83 -4.41
CA LYS A 154 8.14 -1.74 -3.32
C LYS A 154 9.13 -1.06 -2.37
N VAL A 155 8.78 -0.94 -1.09
CA VAL A 155 9.58 -0.17 -0.13
C VAL A 155 10.93 -0.85 0.14
N SER A 156 12.01 -0.06 0.05
CA SER A 156 13.42 -0.48 0.23
C SER A 156 13.83 -0.80 1.67
N SER A 157 12.89 -0.85 2.62
CA SER A 157 13.18 -1.20 4.02
C SER A 157 13.43 -2.71 4.15
N PRO A 158 14.61 -3.15 4.63
CA PRO A 158 14.93 -4.58 4.78
C PRO A 158 13.98 -5.34 5.72
N LEU A 159 13.37 -4.63 6.68
CA LEU A 159 12.41 -5.22 7.61
C LEU A 159 11.06 -5.52 6.95
N LYS A 160 10.75 -4.85 5.83
CA LYS A 160 9.48 -4.99 5.11
C LYS A 160 9.62 -5.92 3.91
N THR A 161 10.70 -5.82 3.15
CA THR A 161 10.88 -6.53 1.87
C THR A 161 12.35 -6.95 1.66
N ARG A 162 12.59 -7.96 0.81
CA ARG A 162 13.93 -8.42 0.38
C ARG A 162 14.32 -7.91 -1.01
N GLY A 163 13.53 -7.04 -1.62
CA GLY A 163 13.78 -6.51 -2.95
C GLY A 163 12.74 -5.48 -3.39
N ASN A 164 12.97 -4.89 -4.55
CA ASN A 164 12.26 -3.70 -5.02
C ASN A 164 11.25 -3.96 -6.16
N LEU A 165 11.09 -5.22 -6.59
CA LEU A 165 10.15 -5.59 -7.65
C LEU A 165 8.79 -6.06 -7.07
N PRO A 166 7.69 -5.97 -7.83
CA PRO A 166 6.41 -6.56 -7.46
C PRO A 166 6.55 -8.07 -7.20
N ASP A 167 5.87 -8.55 -6.16
CA ASP A 167 5.79 -9.97 -5.83
C ASP A 167 4.33 -10.45 -5.75
N LEU A 168 4.05 -11.65 -5.20
CA LEU A 168 2.67 -12.14 -5.11
C LEU A 168 1.74 -11.22 -4.30
N SER A 169 2.23 -10.35 -3.42
CA SER A 169 1.40 -9.34 -2.76
C SER A 169 0.80 -8.34 -3.74
N GLU A 170 1.61 -7.79 -4.64
CA GLU A 170 1.13 -6.90 -5.71
C GLU A 170 0.20 -7.62 -6.68
N ILE A 171 0.57 -8.84 -7.09
CA ILE A 171 -0.22 -9.65 -8.02
C ILE A 171 -1.59 -9.98 -7.41
N ASN A 172 -1.64 -10.31 -6.12
CA ASN A 172 -2.88 -10.56 -5.38
C ASN A 172 -3.76 -9.31 -5.28
N PHE A 173 -3.16 -8.14 -5.13
CA PHE A 173 -3.88 -6.86 -5.14
C PHE A 173 -4.46 -6.55 -6.52
N LEU A 174 -3.69 -6.72 -7.60
CA LEU A 174 -4.18 -6.55 -8.96
C LEU A 174 -5.33 -7.53 -9.25
N LEU A 175 -5.16 -8.81 -8.87
CA LEU A 175 -6.21 -9.82 -9.00
C LEU A 175 -7.48 -9.43 -8.21
N ALA A 176 -7.35 -8.80 -7.04
CA ALA A 176 -8.50 -8.29 -6.29
C ALA A 176 -9.30 -7.22 -7.06
N LEU A 177 -8.63 -6.32 -7.77
CA LEU A 177 -9.28 -5.31 -8.62
C LEU A 177 -9.94 -5.97 -9.84
N VAL A 178 -9.26 -6.94 -10.46
CA VAL A 178 -9.80 -7.74 -11.57
C VAL A 178 -11.04 -8.51 -11.14
N GLU A 179 -11.05 -9.11 -9.96
CA GLU A 179 -12.22 -9.82 -9.41
C GLU A 179 -13.45 -8.90 -9.32
N ILE A 180 -13.28 -7.64 -8.88
CA ILE A 180 -14.36 -6.64 -8.85
C ILE A 180 -14.86 -6.37 -10.27
N ALA A 181 -13.95 -6.05 -11.19
CA ALA A 181 -14.30 -5.70 -12.56
C ALA A 181 -14.97 -6.86 -13.32
N LYS A 182 -14.41 -8.08 -13.22
CA LYS A 182 -15.00 -9.29 -13.80
C LYS A 182 -16.37 -9.64 -13.20
N THR A 183 -16.59 -9.39 -11.91
CA THR A 183 -17.90 -9.58 -11.29
C THR A 183 -18.95 -8.64 -11.91
N ILE A 184 -18.58 -7.39 -12.18
CA ILE A 184 -19.45 -6.42 -12.85
C ILE A 184 -19.73 -6.86 -14.29
N ASP A 185 -18.70 -7.23 -15.04
CA ASP A 185 -18.82 -7.72 -16.43
C ASP A 185 -19.72 -8.96 -16.54
N LEU A 186 -19.57 -9.92 -15.63
CA LEU A 186 -20.38 -11.14 -15.60
C LEU A 186 -21.87 -10.80 -15.40
N ILE A 187 -22.17 -9.86 -14.50
CA ILE A 187 -23.55 -9.42 -14.26
C ILE A 187 -24.11 -8.69 -15.49
N TYR A 188 -23.31 -7.78 -16.07
CA TYR A 188 -23.68 -7.00 -17.26
C TYR A 188 -23.96 -7.88 -18.48
N SER A 189 -23.02 -8.74 -18.86
CA SER A 189 -23.13 -9.66 -20.00
C SER A 189 -24.26 -10.67 -19.87
N SER A 190 -24.63 -11.06 -18.64
CA SER A 190 -25.78 -11.94 -18.41
C SER A 190 -27.14 -11.27 -18.65
N THR A 191 -27.18 -9.95 -18.80
CA THR A 191 -28.42 -9.15 -18.89
C THR A 191 -28.59 -8.49 -20.25
N ILE A 192 -27.50 -8.07 -20.90
CA ILE A 192 -27.54 -7.37 -22.20
C ILE A 192 -26.88 -8.27 -23.25
N ALA A 193 -27.69 -8.82 -24.16
CA ALA A 193 -27.22 -9.68 -25.24
C ALA A 193 -26.48 -8.86 -26.32
N GLY A 194 -25.45 -9.45 -26.94
CA GLY A 194 -24.78 -8.89 -28.13
C GLY A 194 -23.63 -7.91 -27.88
N LEU A 195 -23.29 -7.60 -26.62
CA LEU A 195 -22.12 -6.77 -26.30
C LEU A 195 -20.94 -7.65 -25.88
N SER A 196 -19.89 -7.70 -26.72
CA SER A 196 -18.63 -8.38 -26.42
C SER A 196 -17.64 -7.52 -25.62
N ASN A 197 -17.94 -6.22 -25.45
CA ASN A 197 -17.01 -5.27 -24.86
C ASN A 197 -17.04 -5.35 -23.32
N LYS A 198 -15.83 -5.27 -22.73
CA LYS A 198 -15.63 -5.21 -21.28
C LYS A 198 -16.21 -3.92 -20.73
N MET A 199 -17.03 -4.03 -19.68
CA MET A 199 -17.79 -2.91 -19.14
C MET A 199 -17.04 -2.24 -17.99
N ALA A 200 -16.25 -2.98 -17.20
CA ALA A 200 -15.57 -2.45 -16.01
C ALA A 200 -14.05 -2.56 -16.08
N SER A 201 -13.35 -1.52 -15.64
CA SER A 201 -11.89 -1.49 -15.55
C SER A 201 -11.38 -0.54 -14.47
N PHE A 202 -10.16 -0.78 -14.00
CA PHE A 202 -9.43 0.05 -13.05
C PHE A 202 -8.22 0.71 -13.71
N THR A 203 -8.05 2.01 -13.47
CA THR A 203 -6.77 2.71 -13.61
C THR A 203 -6.13 2.79 -12.23
N VAL A 204 -5.02 2.09 -12.03
CA VAL A 204 -4.19 2.21 -10.82
C VAL A 204 -3.23 3.37 -11.01
N ILE A 205 -3.28 4.34 -10.09
CA ILE A 205 -2.45 5.54 -10.10
C ILE A 205 -1.27 5.31 -9.17
N CYS A 206 -0.12 4.93 -9.74
CA CYS A 206 1.12 4.79 -8.99
C CYS A 206 1.64 6.17 -8.60
N ASP A 207 1.77 6.42 -7.30
CA ASP A 207 2.22 7.68 -6.71
C ASP A 207 3.68 7.63 -6.24
N GLY A 208 4.48 6.67 -6.70
CA GLY A 208 5.90 6.57 -6.33
C GLY A 208 6.69 7.83 -6.66
N ASN A 209 6.60 8.32 -7.90
CA ASN A 209 7.28 9.55 -8.34
C ASN A 209 6.76 10.82 -7.65
N ARG A 210 5.63 10.75 -6.95
CA ARG A 210 5.12 11.86 -6.15
C ARG A 210 5.96 12.10 -4.91
N PHE A 211 6.51 11.04 -4.33
CA PHE A 211 7.18 11.06 -3.02
C PHE A 211 8.68 10.73 -3.07
N ASN A 212 9.16 10.20 -4.20
CA ASN A 212 10.48 9.59 -4.29
C ASN A 212 11.64 10.51 -3.87
N GLN A 213 11.56 11.80 -4.20
CA GLN A 213 12.64 12.77 -3.91
C GLN A 213 12.97 12.85 -2.42
N PHE A 214 11.96 12.93 -1.56
CA PHE A 214 12.17 13.07 -0.11
C PHE A 214 12.13 11.72 0.63
N LEU A 215 11.85 10.63 -0.08
CA LEU A 215 12.03 9.25 0.42
C LEU A 215 13.36 8.65 -0.04
N ASN A 216 14.16 9.41 -0.80
CA ASN A 216 15.44 9.03 -1.40
C ASN A 216 15.33 7.78 -2.30
N GLU A 217 14.16 7.56 -2.91
CA GLU A 217 13.97 6.44 -3.83
C GLU A 217 14.31 6.85 -5.26
N LYS A 218 15.09 6.00 -5.94
CA LYS A 218 15.56 6.32 -7.29
C LYS A 218 14.39 6.22 -8.28
N TYR A 219 14.28 7.19 -9.19
CA TYR A 219 13.31 7.15 -10.29
C TYR A 219 13.42 5.85 -11.10
N THR A 220 14.64 5.34 -11.32
CA THR A 220 14.88 4.08 -12.03
C THR A 220 14.28 2.87 -11.30
N THR A 221 14.33 2.82 -9.97
CA THR A 221 13.67 1.79 -9.16
C THR A 221 12.16 1.81 -9.40
N ILE A 222 11.54 2.98 -9.31
CA ILE A 222 10.09 3.16 -9.49
C ILE A 222 9.66 2.77 -10.90
N LYS A 223 10.40 3.22 -11.92
CA LYS A 223 10.15 2.86 -13.32
C LYS A 223 10.26 1.35 -13.54
N GLN A 224 11.27 0.69 -12.95
CA GLN A 224 11.41 -0.77 -13.03
C GLN A 224 10.22 -1.47 -12.35
N TYR A 225 9.81 -1.04 -11.17
CA TYR A 225 8.64 -1.57 -10.46
C TYR A 225 7.36 -1.45 -11.31
N GLN A 226 7.07 -0.26 -11.85
CA GLN A 226 5.91 -0.03 -12.71
C GLN A 226 5.94 -0.86 -14.00
N ASN A 227 7.12 -1.01 -14.63
CA ASN A 227 7.28 -1.86 -15.80
C ASN A 227 7.02 -3.33 -15.48
N HIS A 228 7.45 -3.80 -14.31
CA HIS A 228 7.21 -5.16 -13.86
C HIS A 228 5.73 -5.40 -13.51
N LEU A 229 5.03 -4.40 -12.96
CA LEU A 229 3.57 -4.46 -12.81
C LEU A 229 2.87 -4.62 -14.16
N ARG A 230 3.25 -3.82 -15.17
CA ARG A 230 2.69 -3.92 -16.53
C ARG A 230 2.99 -5.29 -17.16
N TRP A 231 4.17 -5.83 -16.93
CA TRP A 231 4.53 -7.18 -17.36
C TRP A 231 3.61 -8.23 -16.73
N TRP A 232 3.37 -8.19 -15.42
CA TRP A 232 2.41 -9.09 -14.75
C TRP A 232 0.99 -8.91 -15.27
N ILE A 233 0.53 -7.68 -15.47
CA ILE A 233 -0.80 -7.40 -16.03
C ILE A 233 -0.94 -8.06 -17.41
N SER A 234 0.06 -7.93 -18.28
CA SER A 234 0.07 -8.57 -19.59
C SER A 234 0.09 -10.10 -19.47
N LYS A 235 1.00 -10.65 -18.66
CA LYS A 235 1.16 -12.10 -18.48
C LYS A 235 -0.06 -12.79 -17.89
N LEU A 236 -0.80 -12.12 -17.01
CA LEU A 236 -2.01 -12.65 -16.38
C LEU A 236 -3.27 -12.40 -17.21
N GLY A 237 -3.17 -11.74 -18.37
CA GLY A 237 -4.32 -11.38 -19.20
C GLY A 237 -5.22 -10.31 -18.56
N PHE A 238 -4.66 -9.46 -17.71
CA PHE A 238 -5.39 -8.42 -16.97
C PHE A 238 -5.50 -7.09 -17.73
N SER A 239 -4.87 -6.95 -18.90
CA SER A 239 -4.78 -5.69 -19.65
C SER A 239 -6.12 -5.04 -19.98
N ASN A 240 -7.20 -5.82 -20.07
CA ASN A 240 -8.55 -5.30 -20.31
C ASN A 240 -9.28 -4.83 -19.03
N TYR A 241 -8.72 -5.10 -17.87
CA TYR A 241 -9.35 -4.89 -16.57
C TYR A 241 -8.57 -3.92 -15.68
N VAL A 242 -7.26 -3.88 -15.82
CA VAL A 242 -6.38 -3.04 -15.01
C VAL A 242 -5.29 -2.45 -15.89
N GLU A 243 -5.05 -1.15 -15.71
CA GLU A 243 -3.91 -0.44 -16.26
C GLU A 243 -3.16 0.33 -15.17
N ILE A 244 -1.90 0.66 -15.44
CA ILE A 244 -1.02 1.41 -14.52
C ILE A 244 -0.67 2.77 -15.14
N SER A 245 -1.01 3.83 -14.43
CA SER A 245 -0.63 5.21 -14.77
C SER A 245 0.17 5.85 -13.65
N ASP A 246 1.07 6.77 -14.00
CA ASP A 246 1.89 7.50 -13.03
C ASP A 246 1.19 8.79 -12.59
N TYR A 247 1.14 9.04 -11.27
CA TYR A 247 0.47 10.20 -10.69
C TYR A 247 1.02 11.52 -11.25
N GLN A 248 2.35 11.68 -11.29
CA GLN A 248 2.98 12.93 -11.74
C GLN A 248 2.70 13.18 -13.23
N HIS A 249 2.71 12.12 -14.04
CA HIS A 249 2.31 12.21 -15.44
C HIS A 249 0.86 12.69 -15.61
N ILE A 250 -0.07 12.14 -14.83
CA ILE A 250 -1.49 12.52 -14.88
C ILE A 250 -1.69 13.96 -14.42
N ILE A 251 -1.09 14.36 -13.31
CA ILE A 251 -1.24 15.74 -12.80
C ILE A 251 -0.70 16.73 -13.82
N LYS A 252 0.49 16.50 -14.35
CA LYS A 252 1.13 17.39 -15.34
C LYS A 252 0.28 17.57 -16.59
N ASN A 253 -0.33 16.50 -17.11
CA ASN A 253 -0.99 16.51 -18.41
C ASN A 253 -2.50 16.78 -18.35
N ASN A 254 -3.16 16.45 -17.23
CA ASN A 254 -4.62 16.45 -17.15
C ASN A 254 -5.18 17.40 -16.09
N LEU A 255 -4.39 17.82 -15.09
CA LEU A 255 -4.87 18.79 -14.10
C LEU A 255 -4.87 20.19 -14.72
N PRO A 256 -5.93 21.01 -14.58
CA PRO A 256 -5.92 22.38 -15.11
C PRO A 256 -4.72 23.18 -14.57
N GLN A 257 -4.05 23.94 -15.44
CA GLN A 257 -2.81 24.66 -15.11
C GLN A 257 -2.96 25.53 -13.85
N LYS A 258 -4.05 26.30 -13.75
CA LYS A 258 -4.35 27.10 -12.55
C LYS A 258 -4.36 26.28 -11.27
N THR A 259 -4.93 25.07 -11.30
CA THR A 259 -4.97 24.17 -10.14
C THR A 259 -3.59 23.57 -9.85
N GLN A 260 -2.74 23.35 -10.86
CA GLN A 260 -1.34 22.94 -10.67
C GLN A 260 -0.52 24.03 -9.96
N GLU A 261 -0.71 25.29 -10.37
CA GLU A 261 -0.07 26.45 -9.75
C GLU A 261 -0.51 26.61 -8.29
N GLU A 262 -1.82 26.56 -8.02
CA GLU A 262 -2.39 26.60 -6.66
C GLU A 262 -1.84 25.46 -5.79
N LYS A 263 -1.78 24.23 -6.31
CA LYS A 263 -1.19 23.07 -5.60
C LYS A 263 0.26 23.35 -5.21
N THR A 264 1.05 23.91 -6.12
CA THR A 264 2.47 24.23 -5.88
C THR A 264 2.63 25.26 -4.76
N VAL A 265 1.85 26.35 -4.82
CA VAL A 265 1.83 27.39 -3.79
C VAL A 265 1.47 26.81 -2.42
N ILE A 266 0.42 25.99 -2.34
CA ILE A 266 0.02 25.34 -1.07
C ILE A 266 1.15 24.45 -0.55
N ARG A 267 1.78 23.65 -1.41
CA ARG A 267 2.89 22.77 -1.00
C ARG A 267 4.04 23.56 -0.38
N GLU A 268 4.46 24.65 -1.03
CA GLU A 268 5.56 25.50 -0.54
C GLU A 268 5.22 26.17 0.79
N GLN A 269 4.03 26.76 0.89
CA GLN A 269 3.56 27.40 2.12
C GLN A 269 3.49 26.41 3.29
N VAL A 270 2.90 25.24 3.06
CA VAL A 270 2.79 24.19 4.09
C VAL A 270 4.17 23.64 4.47
N GLY A 271 5.03 23.39 3.49
CA GLY A 271 6.39 22.91 3.72
C GLY A 271 7.19 23.89 4.57
N ASN A 272 7.17 25.18 4.23
CA ASN A 272 7.81 26.23 5.02
C ASN A 272 7.23 26.30 6.44
N PHE A 273 5.91 26.25 6.57
CA PHE A 273 5.25 26.28 7.87
C PHE A 273 5.68 25.12 8.78
N TYR A 274 5.58 23.87 8.30
CA TYR A 274 6.02 22.70 9.06
C TYR A 274 7.54 22.71 9.32
N LYS A 275 8.35 23.25 8.40
CA LYS A 275 9.79 23.39 8.59
C LYS A 275 10.11 24.30 9.78
N HIS A 276 9.49 25.48 9.86
CA HIS A 276 9.69 26.40 10.98
C HIS A 276 9.16 25.83 12.30
N LEU A 277 8.06 25.08 12.25
CA LEU A 277 7.42 24.53 13.44
C LEU A 277 8.14 23.28 13.98
N MET A 278 8.47 22.32 13.11
CA MET A 278 8.89 20.98 13.53
C MET A 278 10.40 20.79 13.55
N LEU A 279 11.19 21.47 12.70
CA LEU A 279 12.66 21.28 12.73
C LEU A 279 13.29 21.68 14.07
N PRO A 280 12.92 22.82 14.70
CA PRO A 280 13.53 23.21 15.98
C PRO A 280 13.23 22.25 17.12
N LEU A 281 12.20 21.40 16.99
CA LEU A 281 11.80 20.44 18.02
C LEU A 281 12.67 19.17 18.03
N LEU A 282 13.40 18.89 16.95
CA LEU A 282 14.17 17.65 16.80
C LEU A 282 15.43 17.68 17.67
N ASP A 283 15.36 17.06 18.84
CA ASP A 283 16.51 16.72 19.67
C ASP A 283 16.77 15.21 19.57
N PRO A 284 17.78 14.78 18.79
CA PRO A 284 18.05 13.36 18.64
C PRO A 284 18.53 12.69 19.94
N TYR A 285 19.01 13.44 20.93
CA TYR A 285 19.41 12.90 22.23
C TYR A 285 18.22 12.72 23.19
N ASN A 286 17.10 13.39 22.94
CA ASN A 286 15.88 13.29 23.74
C ASN A 286 14.64 13.13 22.85
N MET A 287 14.50 11.95 22.26
CA MET A 287 13.41 11.65 21.34
C MET A 287 12.04 11.57 22.03
N GLU A 288 11.98 11.22 23.32
CA GLU A 288 10.74 11.25 24.09
C GLU A 288 10.18 12.67 24.17
N GLN A 289 11.01 13.63 24.60
CA GLN A 289 10.60 15.04 24.64
C GLN A 289 10.31 15.61 23.25
N THR A 290 11.12 15.25 22.24
CA THR A 290 10.88 15.63 20.84
C THR A 290 9.50 15.20 20.37
N ILE A 291 9.13 13.94 20.62
CA ILE A 291 7.83 13.39 20.22
C ILE A 291 6.68 14.11 20.94
N ASN A 292 6.77 14.28 22.26
CA ASN A 292 5.71 14.93 23.03
C ASN A 292 5.49 16.38 22.58
N LYS A 293 6.56 17.16 22.40
CA LYS A 293 6.46 18.53 21.88
C LYS A 293 5.85 18.60 20.48
N ALA A 294 6.22 17.68 19.60
CA ALA A 294 5.67 17.64 18.25
C ALA A 294 4.19 17.24 18.22
N ILE A 295 3.72 16.40 19.16
CA ILE A 295 2.29 16.12 19.34
C ILE A 295 1.56 17.38 19.79
N GLU A 296 2.06 18.07 20.82
CA GLU A 296 1.48 19.31 21.35
C GLU A 296 1.41 20.43 20.31
N CYS A 297 2.42 20.49 19.43
CA CYS A 297 2.54 21.51 18.39
C CYS A 297 1.94 21.09 17.04
N ASP A 298 1.35 19.89 16.89
CA ASP A 298 0.81 19.44 15.59
C ASP A 298 -0.33 20.37 15.15
N PRO A 299 -0.18 21.11 14.03
CA PRO A 299 -1.16 22.08 13.58
C PRO A 299 -2.35 21.43 12.86
N ASP A 300 -2.34 20.11 12.70
CA ASP A 300 -3.35 19.33 11.99
C ASP A 300 -3.72 18.05 12.76
N PRO A 301 -4.24 18.17 14.01
CA PRO A 301 -4.53 17.01 14.84
C PRO A 301 -5.66 16.16 14.25
N GLU A 302 -5.62 14.84 14.51
CA GLU A 302 -6.66 13.90 14.11
C GLU A 302 -7.52 13.54 15.33
N ILE A 303 -8.85 13.66 15.24
CA ILE A 303 -9.75 13.41 16.39
C ILE A 303 -9.59 11.98 16.93
N THR A 304 -9.32 11.03 16.03
CA THR A 304 -9.19 9.61 16.36
C THR A 304 -7.78 9.19 16.77
N ASN A 305 -6.80 10.09 16.76
CA ASN A 305 -5.42 9.78 17.11
C ASN A 305 -4.82 10.87 18.02
N PRO A 306 -4.58 10.58 19.32
CA PRO A 306 -4.03 11.57 20.24
C PRO A 306 -2.59 11.99 19.89
N GLU A 307 -1.87 11.24 19.06
CA GLU A 307 -0.53 11.62 18.57
C GLU A 307 -0.58 12.60 17.38
N GLY A 308 -1.77 13.07 16.97
CA GLY A 308 -1.93 13.92 15.80
C GLY A 308 -1.69 13.15 14.48
N ARG A 309 -1.13 13.84 13.48
CA ARG A 309 -0.79 13.27 12.16
C ARG A 309 0.71 13.19 11.94
N PHE A 310 1.48 14.14 12.47
CA PHE A 310 2.90 14.26 12.19
C PHE A 310 3.70 13.08 12.75
N ILE A 311 3.52 12.77 14.04
CA ILE A 311 4.26 11.69 14.70
C ILE A 311 3.93 10.29 14.13
N PRO A 312 2.66 9.95 13.87
CA PRO A 312 2.29 8.77 13.11
C PRO A 312 3.00 8.60 11.77
N LEU A 313 3.02 9.67 10.98
CA LEU A 313 3.72 9.69 9.70
C LEU A 313 5.23 9.54 9.89
N PHE A 314 5.83 10.23 10.86
CA PHE A 314 7.25 10.10 11.18
C PHE A 314 7.63 8.66 11.55
N LYS A 315 6.88 8.02 12.46
CA LYS A 315 7.06 6.61 12.84
C LYS A 315 6.97 5.67 11.64
N SER A 316 6.12 5.97 10.67
CA SER A 316 6.02 5.21 9.42
C SER A 316 7.19 5.44 8.46
N LEU A 317 7.59 6.69 8.28
CA LEU A 317 8.64 7.07 7.34
C LEU A 317 10.01 6.58 7.78
N ILE A 318 10.23 6.40 9.08
CA ILE A 318 11.38 5.67 9.61
C ILE A 318 11.59 4.32 8.90
N TYR A 319 10.50 3.60 8.64
CA TYR A 319 10.53 2.29 7.99
C TYR A 319 10.27 2.37 6.48
N THR A 320 10.46 3.53 5.86
CA THR A 320 10.13 3.76 4.45
C THR A 320 11.22 4.53 3.70
N VAL A 321 11.84 5.52 4.34
CA VAL A 321 12.95 6.31 3.79
C VAL A 321 14.14 5.40 3.51
N ARG A 322 14.77 5.61 2.34
CA ARG A 322 16.08 5.04 2.05
C ARG A 322 17.16 5.95 2.62
N TYR A 323 17.88 5.47 3.62
CA TYR A 323 18.88 6.29 4.31
C TYR A 323 20.20 6.36 3.54
N GLU A 324 20.53 7.55 3.04
CA GLU A 324 21.68 7.76 2.15
C GLU A 324 23.02 7.53 2.85
N LYS A 325 23.23 8.19 4.01
CA LYS A 325 24.45 8.03 4.82
C LYS A 325 24.67 6.57 5.26
N LEU A 326 23.58 5.88 5.62
CA LEU A 326 23.63 4.47 5.97
C LEU A 326 24.03 3.59 4.77
N SER A 327 23.44 3.87 3.61
CA SER A 327 23.74 3.14 2.36
C SER A 327 25.19 3.36 1.94
N LEU A 328 25.65 4.61 1.96
CA LEU A 328 27.03 4.98 1.64
C LEU A 328 28.03 4.28 2.57
N TYR A 329 27.78 4.33 3.88
CA TYR A 329 28.62 3.67 4.86
C TYR A 329 28.73 2.16 4.62
N SER A 330 27.59 1.49 4.44
CA SER A 330 27.53 0.06 4.15
C SER A 330 28.29 -0.31 2.87
N GLU A 331 28.16 0.49 1.81
CA GLU A 331 28.85 0.27 0.53
C GLU A 331 30.38 0.46 0.64
N VAL A 332 30.83 1.55 1.26
CA VAL A 332 32.26 1.88 1.38
C VAL A 332 33.00 0.90 2.31
N HIS A 333 32.36 0.51 3.42
CA HIS A 333 32.97 -0.34 4.45
C HIS A 333 32.58 -1.82 4.34
N GLN A 334 31.84 -2.21 3.29
CA GLN A 334 31.38 -3.57 3.03
C GLN A 334 30.59 -4.20 4.20
N GLU A 335 29.87 -3.37 4.99
CA GLU A 335 28.97 -3.85 6.02
C GLU A 335 27.62 -4.27 5.44
N ASP A 336 26.97 -5.29 6.01
CA ASP A 336 25.62 -5.68 5.62
C ASP A 336 24.62 -4.57 5.98
N TYR A 337 24.05 -3.93 4.95
CA TYR A 337 23.06 -2.85 5.13
C TYR A 337 21.86 -3.28 5.96
N SER A 338 21.37 -4.51 5.77
CA SER A 338 20.16 -4.99 6.43
C SER A 338 20.39 -5.24 7.92
N GLU A 339 21.54 -5.80 8.27
CA GLU A 339 21.95 -5.98 9.66
C GLU A 339 22.12 -4.62 10.35
N LEU A 340 22.87 -3.71 9.73
CA LEU A 340 23.11 -2.39 10.30
C LEU A 340 21.81 -1.58 10.44
N TYR A 341 20.92 -1.65 9.45
CA TYR A 341 19.58 -1.06 9.52
C TYR A 341 18.76 -1.65 10.67
N SER A 342 18.79 -2.98 10.86
CA SER A 342 18.08 -3.63 11.96
C SER A 342 18.62 -3.20 13.33
N VAL A 343 19.94 -3.11 13.48
CA VAL A 343 20.59 -2.64 14.71
C VAL A 343 20.16 -1.21 15.08
N LEU A 344 20.26 -0.29 14.12
CA LEU A 344 19.93 1.13 14.34
C LEU A 344 18.43 1.34 14.58
N THR A 345 17.56 0.64 13.86
CA THR A 345 16.11 0.80 14.04
C THR A 345 15.59 0.24 15.36
N ARG A 346 16.27 -0.75 15.97
CA ARG A 346 15.94 -1.25 17.31
C ARG A 346 16.22 -0.22 18.40
N HIS A 347 17.29 0.56 18.25
CA HIS A 347 17.70 1.60 19.21
C HIS A 347 17.38 3.02 18.72
N LEU A 348 16.41 3.17 17.81
CA LEU A 348 16.24 4.43 17.09
C LEU A 348 16.00 5.64 17.99
N PHE A 349 15.28 5.44 19.10
CA PHE A 349 14.95 6.50 20.06
C PHE A 349 15.85 6.52 21.30
N GLN A 350 16.95 5.76 21.29
CA GLN A 350 17.93 5.70 22.37
C GLN A 350 19.31 6.07 21.83
N PRO A 351 19.99 7.11 22.37
CA PRO A 351 21.31 7.48 21.89
C PRO A 351 22.36 6.41 22.26
N TYR A 352 23.31 6.16 21.35
CA TYR A 352 24.44 5.25 21.60
C TYR A 352 25.62 5.93 22.31
N ALA A 353 25.79 7.23 22.07
CA ALA A 353 26.85 8.05 22.63
C ALA A 353 26.46 9.53 22.54
N LYS A 354 27.23 10.42 23.19
CA LYS A 354 27.18 11.86 22.94
C LYS A 354 28.29 12.24 21.96
N LEU A 355 27.94 12.95 20.88
CA LEU A 355 28.90 13.40 19.86
C LEU A 355 29.33 14.84 20.13
N THR A 356 30.62 15.09 19.99
CA THR A 356 31.23 16.43 19.93
C THR A 356 31.35 16.89 18.49
N GLN A 357 31.64 18.18 18.26
CA GLN A 357 31.84 18.70 16.89
C GLN A 357 32.99 17.98 16.16
N ASP A 358 34.07 17.66 16.87
CA ASP A 358 35.21 16.91 16.33
C ASP A 358 34.82 15.48 15.95
N ASP A 359 33.88 14.86 16.69
CA ASP A 359 33.35 13.54 16.33
C ASP A 359 32.60 13.58 15.00
N TYR A 360 31.77 14.59 14.76
CA TYR A 360 31.07 14.74 13.46
C TYR A 360 32.07 14.85 12.31
N VAL A 361 33.07 15.73 12.43
CA VAL A 361 34.10 15.91 11.39
C VAL A 361 34.88 14.61 11.14
N THR A 362 35.28 13.93 12.21
CA THR A 362 36.02 12.66 12.12
C THR A 362 35.19 11.57 11.48
N ILE A 363 33.92 11.40 11.88
CA ILE A 363 33.03 10.38 11.34
C ILE A 363 32.66 10.68 9.88
N GLU A 364 32.44 11.94 9.52
CA GLU A 364 32.15 12.30 8.12
C GLU A 364 33.31 11.98 7.18
N ALA A 365 34.54 12.27 7.61
CA ALA A 365 35.73 11.86 6.89
C ALA A 365 35.86 10.33 6.80
N PHE A 366 35.49 9.61 7.87
CA PHE A 366 35.49 8.14 7.93
C PHE A 366 34.46 7.48 7.00
N ILE A 367 33.23 8.00 6.93
CA ILE A 367 32.15 7.40 6.12
C ILE A 367 32.52 7.37 4.64
N GLY A 368 33.16 8.43 4.14
CA GLY A 368 33.54 8.54 2.72
C GLY A 368 34.87 7.87 2.36
N ASN A 369 35.66 7.43 3.35
CA ASN A 369 37.01 6.91 3.12
C ASN A 369 37.33 5.76 4.08
N PRO A 370 37.59 4.53 3.59
CA PRO A 370 37.89 3.37 4.42
C PRO A 370 39.32 3.35 5.01
N GLN A 371 40.18 4.30 4.62
CA GLN A 371 41.57 4.42 5.10
C GLN A 371 41.85 5.70 5.93
N PRO A 372 41.05 6.05 6.94
CA PRO A 372 41.35 7.21 7.78
C PRO A 372 42.37 6.83 8.86
N ARG A 373 43.31 7.75 9.14
CA ARG A 373 44.32 7.59 10.20
C ARG A 373 43.72 7.39 11.59
N ASN A 374 42.49 7.85 11.81
CA ASN A 374 41.76 7.73 13.07
C ASN A 374 40.35 7.16 12.80
N SER A 375 40.07 5.95 13.26
CA SER A 375 38.73 5.35 13.19
C SER A 375 37.90 5.77 14.41
N PRO A 376 36.66 6.26 14.23
CA PRO A 376 35.78 6.57 15.35
C PRO A 376 35.39 5.29 16.10
N SER A 377 35.04 5.42 17.38
CA SER A 377 34.51 4.27 18.13
C SER A 377 33.16 3.82 17.55
N ARG A 378 32.85 2.52 17.65
CA ARG A 378 31.61 1.95 17.09
C ARG A 378 30.36 2.67 17.60
N ASN A 379 30.27 2.98 18.89
CA ASN A 379 29.11 3.69 19.46
C ASN A 379 28.96 5.11 18.89
N LYS A 380 30.06 5.83 18.67
CA LYS A 380 30.00 7.18 18.07
C LYS A 380 29.55 7.12 16.61
N LEU A 381 30.06 6.16 15.85
CA LEU A 381 29.63 5.92 14.48
C LEU A 381 28.14 5.54 14.40
N LEU A 382 27.68 4.58 15.21
CA LEU A 382 26.28 4.18 15.26
C LEU A 382 25.37 5.34 15.65
N GLU A 383 25.81 6.17 16.61
CA GLU A 383 25.08 7.39 16.98
C GLU A 383 24.95 8.34 15.80
N TYR A 384 26.04 8.65 15.07
CA TYR A 384 25.98 9.53 13.90
C TYR A 384 24.98 9.01 12.85
N LEU A 385 25.04 7.71 12.55
CA LEU A 385 24.12 7.09 11.59
C LEU A 385 22.67 7.15 12.07
N ARG A 386 22.41 6.88 13.36
CA ARG A 386 21.08 6.98 13.99
C ARG A 386 20.54 8.41 13.90
N GLN A 387 21.33 9.42 14.23
CA GLN A 387 20.94 10.82 14.11
C GLN A 387 20.65 11.22 12.67
N SER A 388 21.45 10.73 11.71
CA SER A 388 21.20 10.94 10.28
C SER A 388 19.88 10.33 9.83
N MET A 389 19.55 9.12 10.31
CA MET A 389 18.27 8.47 10.02
C MET A 389 17.08 9.26 10.58
N LEU A 390 17.17 9.72 11.83
CA LEU A 390 16.14 10.55 12.45
C LEU A 390 15.93 11.85 11.69
N SER A 391 17.01 12.56 11.36
CA SER A 391 16.95 13.81 10.60
C SER A 391 16.33 13.61 9.22
N GLN A 392 16.78 12.61 8.45
CA GLN A 392 16.22 12.32 7.12
C GLN A 392 14.72 11.96 7.20
N ALA A 393 14.32 11.10 8.15
CA ALA A 393 12.91 10.74 8.32
C ALA A 393 12.05 11.93 8.76
N TRP A 394 12.57 12.83 9.60
CA TRP A 394 11.86 14.02 10.06
C TRP A 394 11.62 15.02 8.91
N HIS A 395 12.65 15.27 8.10
CA HIS A 395 12.51 16.09 6.88
C HIS A 395 11.55 15.45 5.87
N ALA A 396 11.61 14.13 5.70
CA ALA A 396 10.69 13.40 4.85
C ALA A 396 9.23 13.56 5.33
N THR A 397 8.97 13.55 6.64
CA THR A 397 7.65 13.80 7.24
C THR A 397 7.13 15.18 6.89
N ILE A 398 7.94 16.22 7.05
CA ILE A 398 7.59 17.61 6.69
C ILE A 398 7.19 17.70 5.22
N ASN A 399 8.02 17.14 4.33
CA ASN A 399 7.77 17.17 2.89
C ASN A 399 6.54 16.34 2.48
N TYR A 400 6.31 15.21 3.14
CA TYR A 400 5.13 14.39 2.91
C TYR A 400 3.85 15.10 3.35
N MET A 401 3.85 15.77 4.52
CA MET A 401 2.72 16.60 4.97
C MET A 401 2.42 17.71 3.95
N ALA A 402 3.45 18.41 3.47
CA ALA A 402 3.30 19.42 2.43
C ALA A 402 2.67 18.87 1.15
N GLU A 403 3.15 17.71 0.68
CA GLU A 403 2.64 17.08 -0.53
C GLU A 403 1.20 16.57 -0.40
N ILE A 404 0.81 15.99 0.74
CA ILE A 404 -0.58 15.56 0.98
C ILE A 404 -1.51 16.77 1.12
N ARG A 405 -1.10 17.79 1.87
CA ARG A 405 -1.91 19.01 2.06
C ARG A 405 -2.11 19.77 0.77
N SER A 406 -1.16 19.74 -0.14
CA SER A 406 -1.30 20.35 -1.46
C SER A 406 -2.40 19.71 -2.32
N ASP A 407 -2.82 18.47 -2.06
CA ASP A 407 -4.04 17.90 -2.66
C ASP A 407 -5.28 18.19 -1.81
N ARG A 408 -5.16 18.07 -0.49
CA ARG A 408 -6.27 18.18 0.44
C ARG A 408 -6.90 19.57 0.48
N ASP A 409 -6.04 20.58 0.48
CA ASP A 409 -6.44 21.96 0.74
C ASP A 409 -6.88 22.68 -0.55
N LEU A 410 -6.85 21.99 -1.70
CA LEU A 410 -7.50 22.44 -2.92
C LEU A 410 -9.03 22.35 -2.78
N PRO A 411 -9.79 23.24 -3.47
CA PRO A 411 -11.25 23.17 -3.49
C PRO A 411 -11.81 21.86 -4.08
N LYS A 412 -11.03 21.20 -4.93
CA LYS A 412 -11.40 19.93 -5.57
C LYS A 412 -10.20 18.96 -5.57
N GLU A 413 -10.48 17.68 -5.33
CA GLU A 413 -9.46 16.62 -5.35
C GLU A 413 -8.87 16.52 -6.78
N PRO A 414 -7.53 16.59 -6.94
CA PRO A 414 -6.89 16.57 -8.25
C PRO A 414 -7.29 15.39 -9.14
N LEU A 415 -7.37 14.18 -8.60
CA LEU A 415 -7.73 13.00 -9.38
C LEU A 415 -9.18 13.02 -9.86
N SER A 416 -10.08 13.60 -9.08
CA SER A 416 -11.48 13.78 -9.51
C SER A 416 -11.60 14.84 -10.60
N LEU A 417 -10.67 15.80 -10.70
CA LEU A 417 -10.59 16.73 -11.83
C LEU A 417 -10.01 16.06 -13.09
N CYS A 418 -8.98 15.21 -12.92
CA CYS A 418 -8.39 14.49 -14.04
C CYS A 418 -9.29 13.36 -14.58
N TYR A 419 -10.18 12.81 -13.74
CA TYR A 419 -11.05 11.68 -14.06
C TYR A 419 -12.49 11.89 -13.53
N PRO A 420 -13.24 12.89 -14.03
CA PRO A 420 -14.55 13.27 -13.48
C PRO A 420 -15.60 12.16 -13.57
N ASP A 421 -15.54 11.33 -14.61
CA ASP A 421 -16.52 10.25 -14.83
C ASP A 421 -16.17 8.96 -14.09
N TYR A 422 -14.98 8.85 -13.50
CA TYR A 422 -14.53 7.61 -12.87
C TYR A 422 -15.17 7.44 -11.49
N ILE A 423 -15.31 6.19 -11.06
CA ILE A 423 -15.71 5.86 -9.70
C ILE A 423 -14.43 5.82 -8.84
N ARG A 424 -14.41 6.62 -7.77
CA ARG A 424 -13.23 6.84 -6.93
C ARG A 424 -13.07 5.71 -5.90
N TRP A 425 -11.95 4.99 -5.99
CA TRP A 425 -11.54 3.96 -5.04
C TRP A 425 -10.28 4.35 -4.28
N THR A 426 -10.09 3.81 -3.08
CA THR A 426 -8.96 4.15 -2.21
C THR A 426 -8.53 2.94 -1.39
N ILE A 427 -7.34 2.97 -0.79
CA ILE A 427 -6.89 1.94 0.16
C ILE A 427 -7.28 2.31 1.62
N HIS A 428 -7.67 3.56 1.86
CA HIS A 428 -8.08 4.11 3.15
C HIS A 428 -9.57 4.46 3.14
N ALA A 429 -10.36 3.90 4.05
CA ALA A 429 -11.80 4.20 4.13
C ALA A 429 -12.03 5.68 4.48
N LYS A 430 -12.69 6.41 3.57
CA LYS A 430 -13.01 7.84 3.73
C LYS A 430 -14.43 8.11 3.22
N PRO A 431 -15.17 9.07 3.79
CA PRO A 431 -16.43 9.53 3.22
C PRO A 431 -16.26 9.94 1.75
N GLY A 432 -17.26 9.65 0.93
CA GLY A 432 -17.27 9.88 -0.51
C GLY A 432 -16.52 8.85 -1.37
N GLN A 433 -15.80 7.88 -0.78
CA GLN A 433 -14.94 6.96 -1.54
C GLN A 433 -15.14 5.49 -1.13
N LEU A 434 -14.95 4.59 -2.10
CA LEU A 434 -14.97 3.14 -1.87
C LEU A 434 -13.56 2.67 -1.50
N ALA A 435 -13.38 2.12 -0.30
CA ALA A 435 -12.09 1.57 0.09
C ALA A 435 -11.96 0.09 -0.26
N VAL A 436 -10.94 -0.28 -1.02
CA VAL A 436 -10.66 -1.68 -1.31
C VAL A 436 -10.21 -2.41 -0.05
N LEU A 437 -10.77 -3.60 0.16
CA LEU A 437 -10.38 -4.51 1.22
C LEU A 437 -9.16 -5.31 0.78
N THR A 438 -8.04 -5.08 1.45
CA THR A 438 -6.88 -5.96 1.38
C THR A 438 -6.97 -7.04 2.46
N THR A 439 -6.34 -8.19 2.21
CA THR A 439 -6.37 -9.35 3.10
C THR A 439 -5.53 -9.12 4.35
N THR A 440 -6.14 -9.19 5.53
CA THR A 440 -5.47 -9.05 6.83
C THR A 440 -5.13 -10.39 7.45
N ALA A 441 -3.87 -10.61 7.80
CA ALA A 441 -3.43 -11.80 8.55
C ALA A 441 -3.67 -11.60 10.06
N PHE A 442 -3.04 -10.57 10.64
CA PHE A 442 -3.11 -10.23 12.05
C PHE A 442 -3.32 -8.72 12.20
N GLY A 443 -4.42 -8.31 12.85
CA GLY A 443 -4.70 -6.88 13.09
C GLY A 443 -4.80 -6.06 11.80
N ASP A 444 -3.99 -5.01 11.70
CA ASP A 444 -4.02 -4.05 10.60
C ASP A 444 -3.48 -4.60 9.27
N PRO A 445 -4.07 -4.18 8.13
CA PRO A 445 -3.62 -4.62 6.82
C PRO A 445 -2.26 -4.03 6.46
N VAL A 446 -1.31 -4.90 6.15
CA VAL A 446 -0.06 -4.52 5.47
C VAL A 446 -0.38 -4.35 3.98
N GLN A 447 -0.08 -3.16 3.44
CA GLN A 447 -0.29 -2.90 2.02
C GLN A 447 0.73 -3.68 1.18
N PRO A 448 0.39 -4.05 -0.07
CA PRO A 448 1.23 -4.91 -0.91
C PRO A 448 2.70 -4.48 -1.03
N TRP A 449 2.94 -3.17 -1.13
CA TRP A 449 4.28 -2.59 -1.28
C TRP A 449 5.05 -2.43 0.04
N HIS A 450 4.45 -2.76 1.18
CA HIS A 450 5.05 -2.71 2.52
C HIS A 450 5.30 -4.10 3.12
N GLY A 451 5.18 -5.17 2.32
CA GLY A 451 5.41 -6.55 2.74
C GLY A 451 5.63 -7.46 1.54
N VAL A 452 5.60 -8.76 1.75
CA VAL A 452 5.73 -9.80 0.72
C VAL A 452 4.56 -10.77 0.81
N GLY A 453 4.17 -11.36 -0.33
CA GLY A 453 3.10 -12.34 -0.39
C GLY A 453 3.44 -13.59 0.44
N VAL A 454 2.50 -14.09 1.23
CA VAL A 454 2.65 -15.34 1.98
C VAL A 454 1.39 -16.21 1.89
N PHE A 455 1.56 -17.48 1.55
CA PHE A 455 0.49 -18.46 1.71
C PHE A 455 0.47 -18.96 3.15
N MET A 456 -0.69 -18.86 3.79
CA MET A 456 -0.87 -19.25 5.18
C MET A 456 -2.25 -19.87 5.40
N ARG A 457 -2.33 -20.88 6.27
CA ARG A 457 -3.62 -21.42 6.72
C ARG A 457 -4.35 -20.41 7.61
N THR A 458 -5.66 -20.30 7.38
CA THR A 458 -6.63 -19.58 8.19
C THR A 458 -7.08 -20.45 9.37
N LYS A 459 -7.79 -19.86 10.34
CA LYS A 459 -8.38 -20.60 11.47
C LYS A 459 -9.35 -21.72 11.04
N ASN A 460 -9.98 -21.58 9.88
CA ASN A 460 -10.92 -22.56 9.31
C ASN A 460 -10.23 -23.55 8.36
N ASN A 461 -8.91 -23.74 8.50
CA ASN A 461 -8.08 -24.65 7.71
C ASN A 461 -8.07 -24.41 6.18
N LYS A 462 -8.61 -23.27 5.70
CA LYS A 462 -8.43 -22.80 4.32
C LYS A 462 -7.07 -22.12 4.16
N ILE A 463 -6.50 -22.16 2.96
CA ILE A 463 -5.26 -21.45 2.63
C ILE A 463 -5.61 -20.11 1.98
N LYS A 464 -4.90 -19.06 2.36
CA LYS A 464 -5.08 -17.73 1.82
C LYS A 464 -3.74 -17.05 1.61
N LEU A 465 -3.71 -16.18 0.62
CA LEU A 465 -2.57 -15.31 0.33
C LEU A 465 -2.72 -14.01 1.12
N TYR A 466 -1.76 -13.73 1.98
CA TYR A 466 -1.65 -12.52 2.79
C TYR A 466 -0.43 -11.70 2.38
N THR A 467 -0.34 -10.48 2.90
CA THR A 467 0.86 -9.66 2.84
C THR A 467 1.39 -9.51 4.27
N LEU A 468 2.66 -9.82 4.50
CA LEU A 468 3.33 -9.63 5.78
C LEU A 468 4.72 -9.03 5.58
N PRO A 469 5.28 -8.29 6.55
CA PRO A 469 6.65 -7.81 6.49
C PRO A 469 7.62 -8.99 6.59
N VAL A 470 8.74 -8.91 5.88
CA VAL A 470 9.80 -9.93 5.92
C VAL A 470 10.24 -10.23 7.36
N LEU A 471 10.38 -9.21 8.21
CA LEU A 471 10.75 -9.42 9.61
C LEU A 471 9.80 -10.39 10.32
N SER A 472 8.49 -10.30 10.09
CA SER A 472 7.51 -11.23 10.68
C SER A 472 7.57 -12.62 10.07
N LEU A 473 7.84 -12.71 8.77
CA LEU A 473 7.89 -13.97 8.03
C LEU A 473 9.09 -14.81 8.47
N GLU A 474 10.27 -14.20 8.48
CA GLU A 474 11.53 -14.88 8.80
C GLU A 474 11.60 -15.24 10.30
N SER A 475 11.03 -14.41 11.17
CA SER A 475 10.89 -14.73 12.61
C SER A 475 9.97 -15.91 12.92
N CYS A 476 9.17 -16.35 11.94
CA CYS A 476 8.27 -17.49 12.06
C CYS A 476 8.71 -18.64 11.14
N ASP A 477 9.98 -18.71 10.77
CA ASP A 477 10.52 -19.78 9.94
C ASP A 477 9.80 -19.97 8.59
N ALA A 478 9.21 -18.90 8.04
CA ALA A 478 8.59 -18.97 6.72
C ALA A 478 9.65 -19.22 5.64
N VAL A 479 9.30 -20.04 4.65
CA VAL A 479 10.20 -20.47 3.57
C VAL A 479 10.09 -19.47 2.42
N PRO A 480 11.17 -18.73 2.06
CA PRO A 480 11.16 -17.88 0.89
C PRO A 480 11.17 -18.72 -0.40
N VAL A 481 10.33 -18.37 -1.37
CA VAL A 481 10.29 -19.00 -2.68
C VAL A 481 10.84 -18.04 -3.71
N ILE A 482 11.95 -18.41 -4.35
CA ILE A 482 12.64 -17.62 -5.37
C ILE A 482 12.43 -18.30 -6.71
N VAL A 483 12.09 -17.51 -7.73
CA VAL A 483 11.89 -18.03 -9.07
C VAL A 483 13.22 -18.07 -9.82
N GLU A 484 13.61 -19.25 -10.27
CA GLU A 484 14.76 -19.46 -11.14
C GLU A 484 14.45 -18.97 -12.55
N LYS A 485 15.44 -18.31 -13.15
CA LYS A 485 15.30 -17.72 -14.48
C LYS A 485 15.26 -18.82 -15.54
N THR A 486 14.22 -18.83 -16.38
CA THR A 486 14.18 -19.70 -17.58
C THR A 486 14.05 -18.95 -18.93
N GLY A 487 14.06 -17.61 -18.97
CA GLY A 487 13.93 -16.90 -20.25
C GLY A 487 13.92 -15.37 -20.22
N GLN A 488 12.97 -14.76 -20.95
CA GLN A 488 12.77 -13.30 -21.12
C GLN A 488 12.15 -12.59 -19.88
N GLU A 489 12.01 -13.29 -18.76
CA GLU A 489 11.41 -12.74 -17.55
C GLU A 489 12.33 -11.70 -16.90
N PRO A 490 11.78 -10.60 -16.33
CA PRO A 490 12.61 -9.62 -15.66
C PRO A 490 13.26 -10.24 -14.42
N ARG A 491 14.57 -10.04 -14.27
CA ARG A 491 15.38 -10.68 -13.23
C ARG A 491 15.01 -10.18 -11.83
N MET A 492 14.35 -11.03 -11.03
CA MET A 492 14.23 -10.89 -9.57
C MET A 492 15.52 -11.42 -8.92
N LYS A 493 16.56 -10.60 -8.81
CA LYS A 493 17.88 -11.01 -8.26
C LYS A 493 17.76 -11.44 -6.79
N GLY A 494 17.52 -12.72 -6.53
CA GLY A 494 17.45 -13.27 -5.16
C GLY A 494 16.26 -12.77 -4.33
N GLN A 495 15.34 -12.00 -4.92
CA GLN A 495 14.12 -11.55 -4.27
C GLN A 495 13.10 -12.71 -4.24
N PRO A 496 12.48 -13.01 -3.10
CA PRO A 496 11.40 -13.99 -3.03
C PRO A 496 10.17 -13.46 -3.78
N LEU A 497 9.55 -14.31 -4.61
CA LEU A 497 8.25 -14.02 -5.20
C LEU A 497 7.13 -14.15 -4.16
N PHE A 498 7.32 -15.01 -3.16
CA PHE A 498 6.44 -15.16 -2.00
C PHE A 498 7.12 -16.00 -0.92
N TYR A 499 6.43 -16.15 0.21
CA TYR A 499 6.79 -17.07 1.30
C TYR A 499 5.72 -18.15 1.50
N ILE A 500 6.14 -19.32 1.99
CA ILE A 500 5.24 -20.36 2.50
C ILE A 500 5.33 -20.37 4.02
N HIS A 501 4.20 -20.14 4.70
CA HIS A 501 4.15 -20.17 6.16
C HIS A 501 4.28 -21.63 6.68
N PRO A 502 4.98 -21.91 7.79
CA PRO A 502 5.22 -23.27 8.30
C PRO A 502 3.96 -24.04 8.76
N ASN A 503 2.80 -23.37 8.74
CA ASN A 503 1.51 -24.01 9.05
C ASN A 503 0.90 -24.72 7.84
N ILE A 504 1.48 -24.56 6.65
CA ILE A 504 1.21 -25.40 5.50
C ILE A 504 2.25 -26.52 5.52
N LYS A 505 1.80 -27.77 5.62
CA LYS A 505 2.67 -28.94 5.57
C LYS A 505 2.82 -29.39 4.13
N TRP A 506 4.05 -29.63 3.70
CA TRP A 506 4.45 -30.06 2.37
C TRP A 506 5.86 -30.67 2.45
N ASN A 507 6.19 -31.59 1.54
CA ASN A 507 7.55 -32.13 1.44
C ASN A 507 8.22 -31.64 0.15
N HIS A 508 7.46 -31.60 -0.94
CA HIS A 508 7.87 -31.07 -2.23
C HIS A 508 6.96 -29.93 -2.66
N PHE A 509 7.44 -29.08 -3.58
CA PHE A 509 6.65 -27.96 -4.07
C PHE A 509 5.36 -28.42 -4.77
N ASP A 510 5.34 -29.63 -5.34
CA ASP A 510 4.14 -30.25 -5.90
C ASP A 510 3.06 -30.49 -4.85
N ASP A 511 3.43 -30.99 -3.67
CA ASP A 511 2.50 -31.17 -2.54
C ASP A 511 1.87 -29.83 -2.15
N PHE A 512 2.69 -28.77 -2.14
CA PHE A 512 2.22 -27.42 -1.85
C PHE A 512 1.18 -26.95 -2.88
N ILE A 513 1.42 -27.16 -4.18
CA ILE A 513 0.44 -26.82 -5.23
C ILE A 513 -0.86 -27.62 -5.07
N GLU A 514 -0.79 -28.91 -4.76
CA GLU A 514 -1.99 -29.73 -4.52
C GLU A 514 -2.75 -29.28 -3.26
N GLU A 515 -2.06 -28.89 -2.19
CA GLU A 515 -2.68 -28.28 -1.02
C GLU A 515 -3.39 -26.96 -1.37
N LEU A 516 -2.79 -26.13 -2.23
CA LEU A 516 -3.45 -24.92 -2.72
C LEU A 516 -4.71 -25.24 -3.52
N LYS A 517 -4.68 -26.19 -4.45
CA LYS A 517 -5.87 -26.57 -5.23
C LYS A 517 -7.04 -27.00 -4.35
N LYS A 518 -6.77 -27.72 -3.26
CA LYS A 518 -7.79 -28.18 -2.30
C LYS A 518 -8.25 -27.08 -1.33
N GLY A 519 -7.32 -26.23 -0.91
CA GLY A 519 -7.50 -25.38 0.27
C GLY A 519 -7.64 -23.89 -0.01
N LEU A 520 -7.24 -23.40 -1.18
CA LEU A 520 -7.16 -21.98 -1.48
C LEU A 520 -8.54 -21.32 -1.44
N THR A 521 -8.64 -20.18 -0.76
CA THR A 521 -9.83 -19.33 -0.76
C THR A 521 -9.49 -17.89 -1.10
N ARG A 522 -10.35 -17.27 -1.91
CA ARG A 522 -10.32 -15.84 -2.23
C ARG A 522 -11.21 -15.00 -1.30
N LYS A 523 -11.93 -15.62 -0.36
CA LYS A 523 -12.74 -14.89 0.62
C LYS A 523 -11.82 -14.06 1.54
N ARG A 524 -12.04 -12.74 1.54
CA ARG A 524 -11.27 -11.79 2.33
C ARG A 524 -11.73 -11.76 3.79
N LYS A 525 -13.02 -11.94 4.03
CA LYS A 525 -13.62 -12.14 5.36
C LYS A 525 -14.24 -13.54 5.40
N LEU A 526 -13.74 -14.38 6.32
CA LEU A 526 -14.27 -15.71 6.58
C LEU A 526 -15.42 -15.65 7.58
#